data_AF-A0A164BJX2-F1
#
_entry.id   AF-A0A164BJX2-F1
#
_cell.length_a   1.000
_cell.length_b   1.000
_cell.length_c   1.000
_cell.angle_alpha   90.00
_cell.angle_beta   90.00
_cell.angle_gamma   90.00
#
_symmetry.space_group_name_H-M   'P 1'
#
loop_
_entity.id
_entity.type
_entity.pdbx_description
1 polymer ?
#
loop_
_entity_poly.entity_id
_entity_poly.type
_entity_poly.pdbx_seq_one_letter_code
_entity_poly.pdbx_strand_id
1 'polypeptide(L)'
;MGRLPPLVWLLALLLLLPTPLGRALIDVIGGVALVLLTLPVILGGVGWIGWKVLQSRMQFCPNCGSASLQATPVCAVCGSSFSTADASSVANSKVEVDSTPASSVTIDVTAEDVEN
;
A
#
# COMPACT_ATOMS: atom_id res chain seq x y z
N MET A 1 42.04 48.44 -10.12
CA MET A 1 41.37 47.51 -9.17
C MET A 1 40.64 48.33 -8.11
N GLY A 2 39.43 48.81 -8.42
CA GLY A 2 38.61 49.54 -7.46
C GLY A 2 37.95 48.54 -6.51
N ARG A 3 38.53 48.34 -5.32
CA ARG A 3 37.88 47.58 -4.26
C ARG A 3 36.79 48.48 -3.70
N LEU A 4 35.56 48.28 -4.18
CA LEU A 4 34.39 48.94 -3.60
C LEU A 4 34.39 48.63 -2.09
N PRO A 5 34.27 49.64 -1.23
CA PRO A 5 34.34 49.42 0.21
C PRO A 5 33.25 48.43 0.64
N PRO A 6 33.54 47.52 1.59
CA PRO A 6 32.58 46.48 2.01
C PRO A 6 31.24 47.05 2.49
N LEU A 7 31.25 48.29 2.98
CA LEU A 7 30.07 49.06 3.35
C LEU A 7 29.14 49.37 2.17
N VAL A 8 29.66 49.56 0.96
CA VAL A 8 28.84 49.79 -0.25
C VAL A 8 28.13 48.51 -0.66
N TRP A 9 28.77 47.35 -0.47
CA TRP A 9 28.15 46.06 -0.72
C TRP A 9 27.05 45.76 0.31
N LEU A 10 27.30 46.05 1.59
CA LEU A 10 26.31 45.95 2.66
C LEU A 10 25.14 46.91 2.44
N LEU A 11 25.41 48.16 2.05
CA LEU A 11 24.37 49.15 1.78
C LEU A 11 23.54 48.77 0.54
N ALA A 12 24.16 48.19 -0.49
CA ALA A 12 23.45 47.66 -1.66
C ALA A 12 22.59 46.44 -1.31
N LEU A 13 23.08 45.53 -0.47
CA LEU A 13 22.31 44.38 0.03
C LEU A 13 21.13 44.85 0.92
N LEU A 14 21.39 45.86 1.76
CA LEU A 14 20.41 46.50 2.62
C LEU A 14 19.46 47.42 1.86
N LEU A 15 19.77 47.84 0.62
CA LEU A 15 18.83 48.52 -0.28
C LEU A 15 18.02 47.52 -1.10
N LEU A 16 18.61 46.39 -1.49
CA LEU A 16 17.89 45.29 -2.15
C LEU A 16 16.81 44.70 -1.22
N LEU A 17 17.09 44.57 0.08
CA LEU A 17 16.14 44.06 1.09
C LEU A 17 14.80 44.86 1.22
N PRO A 18 14.80 46.22 1.27
CA PRO A 18 13.59 47.05 1.32
C PRO A 18 13.01 47.34 -0.07
N THR A 19 13.69 46.99 -1.17
CA THR A 19 13.10 47.18 -2.50
C THR A 19 12.00 46.14 -2.76
N PRO A 20 10.88 46.53 -3.39
CA PRO A 20 9.79 45.62 -3.71
C PRO A 20 10.24 44.45 -4.60
N LEU A 21 11.28 44.67 -5.42
CA LEU A 21 11.88 43.65 -6.27
C LEU A 21 12.63 42.57 -5.47
N GLY A 22 13.39 42.95 -4.44
CA GLY A 22 14.07 42.00 -3.57
C GLY A 22 13.09 41.15 -2.78
N ARG A 23 12.01 41.77 -2.27
CA ARG A 23 10.94 41.05 -1.58
C ARG A 23 10.20 40.09 -2.52
N ALA A 24 9.94 40.48 -3.76
CA ALA A 24 9.32 39.61 -4.76
C ALA A 24 10.18 38.38 -5.09
N LEU A 25 11.51 38.54 -5.22
CA LEU A 25 12.41 37.39 -5.40
C LEU A 25 12.38 36.43 -4.22
N ILE A 26 12.39 36.96 -2.99
CA ILE A 26 12.31 36.16 -1.77
C ILE A 26 10.95 35.45 -1.66
N ASP A 27 9.86 36.11 -2.07
CA ASP A 27 8.51 35.54 -2.04
C ASP A 27 8.35 34.43 -3.10
N VAL A 28 8.95 34.61 -4.29
CA VAL A 28 8.99 33.54 -5.31
C VAL A 28 9.82 32.36 -4.82
N ILE A 29 11.01 32.58 -4.25
CA ILE A 29 11.85 31.51 -3.71
C ILE A 29 11.14 30.81 -2.54
N GLY A 30 10.51 31.60 -1.66
CA GLY A 30 9.73 31.10 -0.53
C GLY A 30 8.53 30.28 -0.98
N GLY A 31 7.78 30.76 -1.98
CA GLY A 31 6.66 30.05 -2.58
C GLY A 31 7.07 28.75 -3.25
N VAL A 32 8.16 28.76 -4.03
CA VAL A 32 8.71 27.55 -4.66
C VAL A 32 9.19 26.55 -3.61
N ALA A 33 9.90 27.00 -2.57
CA ALA A 33 10.32 26.14 -1.47
C ALA A 33 9.12 25.54 -0.74
N LEU A 34 8.07 26.32 -0.52
CA LEU A 34 6.84 25.88 0.12
C LEU A 34 6.10 24.85 -0.74
N VAL A 35 6.03 25.04 -2.06
CA VAL A 35 5.47 24.04 -2.99
C VAL A 35 6.31 22.77 -2.98
N LEU A 36 7.64 22.87 -3.07
CA LEU A 36 8.54 21.71 -3.02
C LEU A 36 8.42 20.90 -1.73
N LEU A 37 8.10 21.56 -0.61
CA LEU A 37 7.92 20.90 0.68
C LEU A 37 6.50 20.35 0.86
N THR A 38 5.47 21.09 0.45
CA THR A 38 4.07 20.68 0.58
C THR A 38 3.66 19.62 -0.44
N LEU A 39 4.19 19.66 -1.66
CA LEU A 39 3.89 18.69 -2.71
C LEU A 39 4.15 17.24 -2.28
N PRO A 40 5.33 16.86 -1.76
CA PRO A 40 5.57 15.50 -1.29
C PRO A 40 4.73 15.14 -0.07
N VAL A 41 4.40 16.10 0.80
CA VAL A 41 3.49 15.86 1.94
C VAL A 41 2.08 15.52 1.44
N ILE A 42 1.58 16.26 0.45
CA ILE A 42 0.25 16.00 -0.15
C ILE A 42 0.28 14.67 -0.91
N LEU A 43 1.30 14.42 -1.74
CA LEU A 43 1.44 13.15 -2.48
C LEU A 43 1.56 11.96 -1.53
N GLY A 44 2.34 12.09 -0.46
CA GLY A 44 2.47 11.07 0.57
C GLY A 44 1.16 10.83 1.30
N GLY A 45 0.44 11.90 1.67
CA GLY A 45 -0.88 11.82 2.29
C GLY A 45 -1.88 11.11 1.38
N VAL A 46 -2.11 11.64 0.18
CA VAL A 46 -3.07 11.06 -0.78
C VAL A 46 -2.67 9.63 -1.18
N GLY A 47 -1.38 9.37 -1.37
CA GLY A 47 -0.84 8.04 -1.66
C GLY A 47 -1.11 7.05 -0.54
N TRP A 48 -0.97 7.46 0.72
CA TRP A 48 -1.27 6.63 1.89
C TRP A 48 -2.77 6.26 1.98
N ILE A 49 -3.66 7.24 1.78
CA ILE A 49 -5.10 6.98 1.73
C ILE A 49 -5.43 6.04 0.56
N GLY A 50 -4.87 6.30 -0.63
CA GLY A 50 -5.06 5.45 -1.81
C GLY A 50 -4.59 4.02 -1.59
N TRP A 51 -3.44 3.83 -0.94
CA TRP A 51 -2.89 2.51 -0.61
C TRP A 51 -3.79 1.72 0.33
N LYS A 52 -4.31 2.36 1.40
CA LYS A 52 -5.27 1.70 2.30
C LYS A 52 -6.54 1.28 1.59
N VAL A 53 -7.06 2.13 0.70
CA VAL A 53 -8.23 1.77 -0.11
C VAL A 53 -7.90 0.59 -1.02
N LEU A 54 -6.77 0.63 -1.74
CA LEU A 54 -6.34 -0.46 -2.62
C LEU A 54 -6.20 -1.78 -1.85
N GLN A 55 -5.54 -1.76 -0.70
CA GLN A 55 -5.36 -2.92 0.17
C GLN A 55 -6.70 -3.47 0.68
N SER A 56 -7.67 -2.61 1.01
CA SER A 56 -9.01 -3.03 1.43
C SER A 56 -9.83 -3.67 0.30
N ARG A 57 -9.49 -3.40 -0.96
CA ARG A 57 -10.21 -3.94 -2.14
C ARG A 57 -9.48 -5.12 -2.79
N MET A 58 -8.27 -5.45 -2.34
CA MET A 58 -7.56 -6.66 -2.74
C MET A 58 -8.23 -7.88 -2.12
N GLN A 59 -8.72 -8.79 -2.96
CA GLN A 59 -9.20 -10.10 -2.55
C GLN A 59 -8.38 -11.18 -3.23
N PHE A 60 -8.11 -12.27 -2.52
CA PHE A 60 -7.47 -13.45 -3.08
C PHE A 60 -8.54 -14.47 -3.48
N CYS A 61 -8.38 -15.08 -4.65
CA CYS A 61 -9.28 -16.15 -5.08
C CYS A 61 -9.04 -17.41 -4.21
N PRO A 62 -10.08 -18.00 -3.59
CA PRO A 62 -9.90 -19.19 -2.74
C PRO A 62 -9.49 -20.45 -3.52
N ASN A 63 -9.75 -20.49 -4.83
CA ASN A 63 -9.50 -21.68 -5.66
C ASN A 63 -8.09 -21.69 -6.28
N CYS A 64 -7.57 -20.54 -6.71
CA CYS A 64 -6.28 -20.45 -7.41
C CYS A 64 -5.25 -19.51 -6.75
N GLY A 65 -5.61 -18.79 -5.69
CA GLY A 65 -4.69 -17.89 -4.97
C GLY A 65 -4.36 -16.59 -5.69
N SER A 66 -4.91 -16.33 -6.88
CA SER A 66 -4.64 -15.09 -7.61
C SER A 66 -5.20 -13.87 -6.86
N ALA A 67 -4.43 -12.80 -6.77
CA ALA A 67 -4.92 -11.51 -6.28
C ALA A 67 -5.81 -10.85 -7.34
N SER A 68 -7.00 -10.42 -6.95
CA SER A 68 -7.95 -9.72 -7.79
C SER A 68 -8.45 -8.47 -7.09
N LEU A 69 -8.68 -7.42 -7.86
CA LEU A 69 -9.43 -6.26 -7.42
C LEU A 69 -10.91 -6.61 -7.52
N GLN A 70 -11.71 -6.23 -6.53
CA GLN A 70 -13.14 -6.58 -6.42
C GLN A 70 -14.05 -5.98 -7.53
N ALA A 71 -13.48 -5.56 -8.66
CA ALA A 71 -14.18 -4.98 -9.81
C ALA A 71 -14.97 -6.02 -10.62
N THR A 72 -14.61 -7.30 -10.55
CA THR A 72 -15.27 -8.37 -11.32
C THR A 72 -15.71 -9.52 -10.42
N PRO A 73 -16.94 -10.05 -10.59
CA PRO A 73 -17.48 -11.13 -9.74
C PRO A 73 -16.84 -12.50 -10.02
N VAL A 74 -16.05 -12.63 -11.09
CA VAL A 74 -15.40 -13.86 -11.56
C VAL A 74 -13.89 -13.68 -11.66
N CYS A 75 -13.14 -14.72 -11.30
CA CYS A 75 -11.69 -14.73 -11.39
C CYS A 75 -11.25 -14.82 -12.86
N ALA A 76 -10.38 -13.91 -13.32
CA ALA A 76 -9.86 -13.91 -14.69
C ALA A 76 -8.87 -15.06 -14.99
N VAL A 77 -8.35 -15.73 -13.95
CA VAL A 77 -7.38 -16.82 -14.08
C VAL A 77 -8.08 -18.18 -14.16
N CYS A 78 -9.00 -18.48 -13.23
CA CYS A 78 -9.65 -19.79 -13.13
C CYS A 78 -11.16 -19.78 -13.38
N GLY A 79 -11.78 -18.62 -13.61
CA GLY A 79 -13.21 -18.49 -13.90
C GLY A 79 -14.15 -18.66 -12.71
N SER A 80 -13.66 -19.03 -11.51
CA SER A 80 -14.51 -19.21 -10.33
C SER A 80 -15.04 -17.87 -9.81
N SER A 81 -16.29 -17.84 -9.32
CA SER A 81 -16.85 -16.66 -8.65
C SER A 81 -16.13 -16.35 -7.34
N PHE A 82 -15.96 -15.07 -7.02
CA PHE A 82 -15.46 -14.62 -5.70
C PHE A 82 -16.50 -14.75 -4.58
N SER A 83 -17.72 -15.15 -4.90
CA SER A 83 -18.79 -15.40 -3.93
C SER A 83 -18.54 -16.71 -3.20
N THR A 84 -17.99 -16.62 -1.99
CA THR A 84 -18.09 -17.66 -0.95
C THR A 84 -19.50 -17.62 -0.33
N ALA A 85 -20.57 -17.53 -1.14
CA ALA A 85 -21.96 -17.48 -0.66
C ALA A 85 -22.78 -18.75 -0.98
N ASP A 86 -22.09 -19.86 -1.26
CA ASP A 86 -22.68 -21.21 -1.28
C ASP A 86 -21.89 -22.18 -0.37
N ALA A 87 -21.21 -21.64 0.64
CA ALA A 87 -20.65 -22.41 1.76
C ALA A 87 -21.35 -22.08 3.09
N SER A 88 -22.47 -21.35 3.05
CA SER A 88 -23.27 -20.99 4.23
C SER A 88 -24.50 -21.88 4.43
N SER A 89 -24.78 -22.82 3.50
CA SER A 89 -25.84 -23.83 3.63
C SER A 89 -25.30 -25.24 3.94
N VAL A 90 -23.97 -25.41 4.02
CA VAL A 90 -23.32 -26.69 4.39
C VAL A 90 -22.16 -26.43 5.37
N ALA A 91 -22.40 -25.72 6.47
CA ALA A 91 -21.37 -25.49 7.50
C ALA A 91 -21.92 -25.54 8.93
N ASN A 92 -23.01 -26.27 9.16
CA ASN A 92 -23.38 -26.74 10.51
C ASN A 92 -22.92 -28.18 10.78
N SER A 93 -21.87 -28.61 10.08
CA SER A 93 -20.99 -29.69 10.54
C SER A 93 -19.64 -29.05 10.80
N LYS A 94 -19.48 -28.54 12.02
CA LYS A 94 -18.16 -28.30 12.61
C LYS A 94 -17.46 -29.66 12.69
N VAL A 95 -16.78 -30.03 11.62
CA VAL A 95 -15.70 -31.02 11.71
C VAL A 95 -14.56 -30.26 12.36
N GLU A 96 -14.40 -30.45 13.67
CA GLU A 96 -13.14 -30.16 14.32
C GLU A 96 -12.09 -30.99 13.60
N VAL A 97 -11.31 -30.36 12.72
CA VAL A 97 -10.06 -30.93 12.23
C VAL A 97 -9.11 -30.91 13.40
N ASP A 98 -9.27 -31.89 14.28
CA ASP A 98 -8.30 -32.25 15.29
C ASP A 98 -6.96 -32.41 14.56
N SER A 99 -6.08 -31.42 14.74
CA SER A 99 -4.78 -31.36 14.07
C SER A 99 -3.80 -32.25 14.84
N THR A 100 -4.20 -33.49 15.09
CA THR A 100 -3.34 -34.50 15.69
C THR A 100 -2.23 -34.83 14.70
N PRO A 101 -0.96 -34.60 15.05
CA PRO A 101 0.16 -34.87 14.16
C PRO A 101 0.17 -36.35 13.79
N ALA A 102 0.39 -36.68 12.53
CA ALA A 102 0.37 -38.08 12.05
C ALA A 102 1.33 -39.02 12.81
N SER A 103 2.34 -38.46 13.48
CA SER A 103 3.26 -39.18 14.36
C SER A 103 2.69 -39.61 15.71
N SER A 104 1.48 -39.15 16.10
CA SER A 104 0.81 -39.56 17.35
C SER A 104 -0.27 -40.63 17.15
N VAL A 105 -0.41 -41.19 15.94
CA VAL A 105 -1.44 -42.20 15.63
C VAL A 105 -0.79 -43.46 15.06
N THR A 106 -1.12 -44.62 15.63
CA THR A 106 -0.72 -45.94 15.12
C THR A 106 -1.90 -46.57 14.40
N ILE A 107 -1.72 -46.98 13.15
CA ILE A 107 -2.74 -47.69 12.37
C ILE A 107 -2.41 -49.18 12.41
N ASP A 108 -3.34 -49.99 12.93
CA ASP A 108 -3.24 -51.45 12.91
C ASP A 108 -3.89 -51.98 11.62
N VAL A 109 -3.14 -52.78 10.85
CA VAL A 109 -3.61 -53.32 9.56
C VAL A 109 -3.70 -54.83 9.69
N THR A 110 -4.92 -55.34 9.69
CA THR A 110 -5.18 -56.78 9.65
C THR A 110 -5.41 -57.20 8.20
N ALA A 111 -4.57 -58.10 7.69
CA ALA A 111 -4.78 -58.74 6.39
C ALA A 111 -5.56 -60.04 6.61
N GLU A 112 -6.63 -60.25 5.82
CA GLU A 112 -7.27 -61.55 5.67
C GLU A 112 -6.80 -62.17 4.36
N ASP A 113 -6.22 -63.37 4.44
CA ASP A 113 -5.88 -64.16 3.25
C ASP A 113 -7.16 -64.74 2.64
N VAL A 114 -7.39 -64.45 1.36
CA VAL A 114 -8.50 -65.01 0.60
C VAL A 114 -8.01 -66.33 0.00
N GLU A 115 -8.45 -67.45 0.59
CA GLU A 115 -8.24 -68.80 0.05
C GLU A 115 -9.00 -68.93 -1.28
N ASN A 116 -8.29 -69.20 -2.38
CA ASN A 116 -8.84 -69.39 -3.72
C ASN A 116 -9.01 -70.87 -4.06
#